data_AF-A0A2M8P9L6-F1
#
_entry.id   AF-A0A2M8P9L6-F1
#
_cell.length_a   1.000
_cell.length_b   1.000
_cell.length_c   1.000
_cell.angle_alpha   90.00
_cell.angle_beta   90.00
_cell.angle_gamma   90.00
#
_symmetry.space_group_name_H-M   'P 1'
#
loop_
_entity.id
_entity.type
_entity.pdbx_description
1 polymer ?
#
loop_
_entity_poly.entity_id
_entity_poly.type
_entity_poly.pdbx_seq_one_letter_code
_entity_poly.pdbx_strand_id
1 'polypeptide(L)'
;VDELLHCLPPQGSTARNVMRLTEVINALRTALEPDLPRPADSRLILREGASYRFVVSDQVEIDADLLAQRLSSARHLESSGEVTGAIRLYEQATALYKGDYLPADRHSLWTANERATLQMLYANALNHLADLYAHEGRLDMAIKAANTALTVD
;
A
#
# COMPACT_ATOMS: atom_id res chain seq x y z
N VAL A 1 -13.79 -17.96 -4.11
CA VAL A 1 -15.03 -17.20 -3.83
C VAL A 1 -15.36 -17.21 -2.34
N ASP A 2 -15.25 -18.36 -1.66
CA ASP A 2 -15.61 -18.49 -0.25
C ASP A 2 -14.92 -17.50 0.69
N GLU A 3 -13.61 -17.30 0.58
CA GLU A 3 -12.88 -16.29 1.38
C GLU A 3 -13.43 -14.87 1.14
N LEU A 4 -13.67 -14.50 -0.12
CA LEU A 4 -14.24 -13.18 -0.47
C LEU A 4 -15.68 -12.99 0.04
N LEU A 5 -16.44 -14.07 0.21
CA LEU A 5 -17.77 -13.99 0.82
C LEU A 5 -17.70 -13.62 2.30
N HIS A 6 -16.63 -14.00 3.01
CA HIS A 6 -16.40 -13.60 4.40
C HIS A 6 -16.02 -12.12 4.55
N CYS A 7 -15.54 -11.48 3.48
CA CYS A 7 -15.27 -10.05 3.45
C CYS A 7 -16.55 -9.20 3.33
N LEU A 8 -17.69 -9.81 3.00
CA LEU A 8 -18.96 -9.11 2.83
C LEU A 8 -19.93 -9.47 3.97
N PRO A 9 -20.75 -8.51 4.45
CA PRO A 9 -21.74 -8.83 5.45
C PRO A 9 -22.78 -9.82 4.90
N PRO A 10 -23.14 -10.87 5.68
CA PRO A 10 -23.98 -11.96 5.20
C PRO A 10 -25.42 -11.50 4.91
N GLN A 11 -26.01 -11.99 3.83
CA GLN A 11 -27.37 -11.70 3.35
C GLN A 11 -28.30 -12.91 3.45
N GLY A 12 -28.15 -13.69 4.52
CA GLY A 12 -28.98 -14.85 4.83
C GLY A 12 -28.63 -16.10 4.02
N SER A 13 -28.85 -16.09 2.69
CA SER A 13 -28.61 -17.29 1.84
C SER A 13 -27.32 -17.19 1.02
N THR A 14 -26.69 -18.35 0.77
CA THR A 14 -25.46 -18.44 -0.05
C THR A 14 -25.65 -17.84 -1.44
N ALA A 15 -26.79 -18.10 -2.09
CA ALA A 15 -27.10 -17.53 -3.41
C ALA A 15 -27.13 -15.99 -3.40
N ARG A 16 -27.69 -15.37 -2.34
CA ARG A 16 -27.70 -13.90 -2.19
C ARG A 16 -26.31 -13.35 -1.92
N ASN A 17 -25.48 -14.03 -1.14
CA ASN A 17 -24.09 -13.64 -0.91
C ASN A 17 -23.27 -13.66 -2.21
N VAL A 18 -23.44 -14.70 -3.04
CA VAL A 18 -22.76 -14.82 -4.34
C VAL A 18 -23.23 -13.73 -5.32
N MET A 19 -24.53 -13.44 -5.35
CA MET A 19 -25.07 -12.36 -6.19
C MET A 19 -24.46 -11.01 -5.80
N ARG A 20 -24.45 -10.70 -4.49
CA ARG A 20 -23.84 -9.47 -3.97
C ARG A 20 -22.34 -9.37 -4.27
N LEU A 21 -21.59 -10.45 -4.12
CA LEU A 21 -20.18 -10.48 -4.50
C LEU A 21 -20.00 -10.15 -5.99
N THR A 22 -20.86 -10.69 -6.85
CA THR A 22 -20.82 -10.41 -8.28
C THR A 22 -21.12 -8.94 -8.59
N GLU A 23 -22.10 -8.34 -7.90
CA GLU A 23 -22.41 -6.91 -8.01
C GLU A 23 -21.23 -6.04 -7.57
N VAL A 24 -20.63 -6.32 -6.41
CA VAL A 24 -19.46 -5.61 -5.89
C VAL A 24 -18.27 -5.71 -6.85
N ILE A 25 -17.99 -6.90 -7.38
CA ILE A 25 -16.91 -7.09 -8.36
C ILE A 25 -17.16 -6.31 -9.65
N ASN A 26 -18.39 -6.30 -10.16
CA ASN A 26 -18.71 -5.52 -11.37
C ASN A 26 -18.60 -4.00 -11.13
N ALA A 27 -18.98 -3.53 -9.95
CA ALA A 27 -18.79 -2.14 -9.55
C ALA A 27 -17.30 -1.78 -9.46
N LEU A 28 -16.48 -2.63 -8.83
CA LEU A 28 -15.02 -2.48 -8.74
C LEU A 28 -14.37 -2.42 -10.13
N ARG A 29 -14.75 -3.32 -11.04
CA ARG A 29 -14.25 -3.35 -12.42
C ARG A 29 -14.53 -2.05 -13.15
N THR A 30 -15.76 -1.54 -13.03
CA THR A 30 -16.15 -0.28 -13.66
C THR A 30 -15.46 0.92 -13.01
N ALA A 31 -15.23 0.89 -11.70
CA ALA A 31 -14.51 1.97 -11.01
C ALA A 31 -13.03 2.04 -11.39
N LEU A 32 -12.38 0.88 -11.57
CA LEU A 32 -10.96 0.79 -11.94
C LEU A 32 -10.73 0.96 -13.45
N GLU A 33 -11.70 0.54 -14.27
CA GLU A 33 -11.65 0.65 -15.74
C GLU A 33 -12.97 1.29 -16.24
N PRO A 34 -13.11 2.63 -16.16
CA PRO A 34 -14.38 3.33 -16.44
C PRO A 34 -14.90 3.18 -17.87
N ASP A 35 -14.01 2.95 -18.82
CA ASP A 35 -14.32 2.88 -20.24
C ASP A 35 -14.65 1.44 -20.72
N LEU A 36 -14.89 0.50 -19.79
CA LEU A 36 -15.21 -0.88 -20.14
C LEU A 36 -16.54 -0.99 -20.91
N PRO A 37 -16.57 -1.69 -22.06
CA PRO A 37 -17.82 -1.99 -22.76
C PRO A 37 -18.78 -2.86 -21.91
N ARG A 38 -18.22 -3.82 -21.16
CA ARG A 38 -18.92 -4.62 -20.16
C ARG A 38 -17.99 -4.87 -18.98
N PRO A 39 -18.47 -4.94 -17.72
CA PRO A 39 -17.61 -5.23 -16.57
C PRO A 39 -16.81 -6.53 -16.71
N ALA A 40 -17.37 -7.54 -17.38
CA ALA A 40 -16.69 -8.82 -17.60
C ALA A 40 -15.45 -8.73 -18.50
N ASP A 41 -15.28 -7.64 -19.25
CA ASP A 41 -14.13 -7.39 -20.13
C ASP A 41 -12.93 -6.77 -19.38
N SER A 42 -13.02 -6.64 -18.05
CA SER A 42 -11.97 -6.12 -17.18
C SER A 42 -10.64 -6.84 -17.37
N ARG A 43 -9.56 -6.06 -17.48
CA ARG A 43 -8.18 -6.55 -17.56
C ARG A 43 -7.50 -6.60 -16.20
N LEU A 44 -8.02 -5.86 -15.22
CA LEU A 44 -7.47 -5.78 -13.87
C LEU A 44 -8.07 -6.80 -12.91
N ILE A 45 -9.36 -7.14 -13.03
CA ILE A 45 -10.02 -8.14 -12.18
C ILE A 45 -10.54 -9.29 -13.06
N LEU A 46 -9.76 -10.36 -13.10
CA LEU A 46 -10.08 -11.55 -13.89
C LEU A 46 -10.87 -12.56 -13.08
N ARG A 47 -11.77 -13.29 -13.74
CA ARG A 47 -12.45 -14.44 -13.13
C ARG A 47 -11.74 -15.72 -13.55
N GLU A 48 -11.29 -16.49 -12.58
CA GLU A 48 -10.59 -17.76 -12.78
C GLU A 48 -11.42 -18.90 -12.16
N GLY A 49 -12.34 -19.45 -12.96
CA GLY A 49 -13.32 -20.42 -12.47
C GLY A 49 -14.17 -19.88 -11.33
N ALA A 50 -13.89 -20.35 -10.10
CA ALA A 50 -14.58 -19.99 -8.86
C ALA A 50 -13.78 -19.00 -7.98
N SER A 51 -12.74 -18.35 -8.51
CA SER A 51 -12.00 -17.28 -7.84
C SER A 51 -11.92 -16.03 -8.71
N TYR A 52 -11.39 -14.96 -8.11
CA TYR A 52 -11.04 -13.72 -8.80
C TYR A 52 -9.56 -13.47 -8.57
N ARG A 53 -8.89 -12.91 -9.58
CA ARG A 53 -7.50 -12.49 -9.49
C ARG A 53 -7.40 -11.01 -9.85
N PHE A 54 -6.72 -10.26 -8.99
CA PHE A 54 -6.32 -8.89 -9.29
C PHE A 54 -4.97 -8.92 -10.02
N VAL A 55 -4.91 -8.34 -11.21
CA VAL A 55 -3.73 -8.30 -12.06
C VAL A 55 -2.94 -7.05 -11.72
N VAL A 56 -1.87 -7.22 -10.96
CA VAL A 56 -0.87 -6.16 -10.76
C VAL A 56 -0.01 -6.09 -12.01
N SER A 57 -0.07 -4.95 -12.69
CA SER A 57 0.68 -4.65 -13.91
C SER A 57 1.41 -3.32 -13.74
N ASP A 58 2.20 -2.93 -14.73
CA ASP A 58 2.85 -1.61 -14.78
C ASP A 58 1.87 -0.43 -14.77
N GLN A 59 0.59 -0.68 -15.04
CA GLN A 59 -0.49 0.31 -14.99
C GLN A 59 -1.13 0.44 -13.61
N VAL A 60 -0.73 -0.39 -12.65
CA VAL A 60 -1.29 -0.41 -11.29
C VAL A 60 -0.20 -0.07 -10.30
N GLU A 61 -0.39 1.04 -9.59
CA GLU A 61 0.46 1.45 -8.49
C GLU A 61 -0.25 1.17 -7.16
N ILE A 62 0.42 0.42 -6.29
CA ILE A 62 0.00 0.20 -4.91
C ILE A 62 1.01 0.95 -4.03
N ASP A 63 0.52 1.89 -3.23
CA ASP A 63 1.37 2.76 -2.40
C ASP A 63 2.24 1.99 -1.41
N ALA A 64 1.70 0.93 -0.78
CA ALA A 64 2.45 0.03 0.09
C ALA A 64 3.63 -0.64 -0.63
N ASP A 65 3.39 -1.16 -1.84
CA ASP A 65 4.42 -1.80 -2.66
C ASP A 65 5.47 -0.78 -3.12
N LEU A 66 5.02 0.40 -3.57
CA LEU A 66 5.91 1.49 -3.99
C LEU A 66 6.77 1.99 -2.83
N LEU A 67 6.23 2.08 -1.62
CA LEU A 67 6.99 2.42 -0.43
C LEU A 67 8.11 1.41 -0.21
N ALA A 68 7.78 0.11 -0.17
CA ALA A 68 8.77 -0.94 0.04
C ALA A 68 9.86 -0.94 -1.06
N GLN A 69 9.47 -0.77 -2.32
CA GLN A 69 10.38 -0.68 -3.47
C GLN A 69 11.32 0.52 -3.35
N ARG A 70 10.78 1.72 -3.08
CA ARG A 70 11.59 2.94 -2.95
C ARG A 70 12.56 2.86 -1.79
N LEU A 71 12.16 2.30 -0.65
CA LEU A 71 13.06 2.08 0.49
C LEU A 71 14.18 1.10 0.14
N SER A 72 13.88 0.05 -0.63
CA SER A 72 14.90 -0.88 -1.11
C SER A 72 15.92 -0.19 -2.02
N SER A 73 15.43 0.60 -2.98
CA SER A 73 16.30 1.38 -3.88
C SER A 73 17.09 2.47 -3.13
N ALA A 74 16.50 3.12 -2.12
CA ALA A 74 17.17 4.11 -1.29
C ALA A 74 18.37 3.50 -0.55
N ARG A 75 18.17 2.36 0.13
CA ARG A 75 19.26 1.60 0.78
C ARG A 75 20.36 1.20 -0.19
N HIS A 76 19.99 0.80 -1.40
CA HIS A 76 20.99 0.45 -2.42
C HIS A 76 21.86 1.66 -2.79
N LEU A 77 21.25 2.81 -3.10
CA LEU A 77 21.99 4.04 -3.40
C LEU A 77 22.87 4.47 -2.23
N GLU A 78 22.35 4.43 -1.01
CA GLU A 78 23.08 4.74 0.22
C GLU A 78 24.33 3.86 0.36
N SER A 79 24.18 2.55 0.20
CA SER A 79 25.30 1.59 0.28
C SER A 79 26.35 1.78 -0.82
N SER A 80 25.96 2.37 -1.96
CA SER A 80 26.87 2.70 -3.07
C SER A 80 27.54 4.08 -2.93
N GLY A 81 27.24 4.83 -1.86
CA GLY A 81 27.77 6.17 -1.63
C GLY A 81 27.02 7.28 -2.38
N GLU A 82 25.93 6.97 -3.08
CA GLU A 82 25.09 7.96 -3.77
C GLU A 82 24.04 8.55 -2.80
N VAL A 83 24.55 9.29 -1.82
CA VAL A 83 23.78 9.81 -0.67
C VAL A 83 22.64 10.74 -1.12
N THR A 84 22.87 11.58 -2.13
CA THR A 84 21.87 12.55 -2.57
C THR A 84 20.64 11.85 -3.17
N GLY A 85 20.81 10.85 -4.03
CA GLY A 85 19.68 10.07 -4.54
C GLY A 85 19.06 9.16 -3.48
N ALA A 86 19.83 8.64 -2.52
CA ALA A 86 19.28 7.91 -1.39
C ALA A 86 18.28 8.76 -0.58
N ILE A 87 18.69 9.98 -0.19
CA ILE A 87 17.82 10.96 0.48
C ILE A 87 16.55 11.20 -0.33
N ARG A 88 16.68 11.47 -1.63
CA ARG A 88 15.52 11.72 -2.50
C ARG A 88 14.56 10.52 -2.54
N LEU A 89 15.07 9.29 -2.57
CA LEU A 89 14.22 8.09 -2.57
C LEU A 89 13.54 7.85 -1.21
N TYR A 90 14.23 8.09 -0.10
CA TYR A 90 13.61 8.03 1.22
C TYR A 90 12.52 9.10 1.41
N GLU A 91 12.75 10.34 0.97
CA GLU A 91 11.74 11.42 0.95
C GLU A 91 10.51 10.99 0.12
N GLN A 92 10.76 10.42 -1.05
CA GLN A 92 9.70 9.90 -1.93
C GLN A 92 8.94 8.71 -1.34
N ALA A 93 9.60 7.85 -0.56
CA ALA A 93 8.97 6.71 0.09
C ALA A 93 8.10 7.15 1.28
N THR A 94 8.64 8.01 2.14
CA THR A 94 7.93 8.54 3.32
C THR A 94 6.70 9.36 2.92
N ALA A 95 6.75 10.08 1.80
CA ALA A 95 5.58 10.82 1.28
C ALA A 95 4.41 9.92 0.80
N LEU A 96 4.63 8.62 0.55
CA LEU A 96 3.56 7.68 0.22
C LEU A 96 2.75 7.28 1.46
N TYR A 97 3.37 7.32 2.64
CA TYR A 97 2.71 6.96 3.89
C TYR A 97 1.85 8.13 4.41
N LYS A 98 0.53 8.03 4.24
CA LYS A 98 -0.43 9.10 4.59
C LYS A 98 -1.18 8.87 5.91
N GLY A 99 -0.79 7.84 6.66
CA GLY A 99 -1.47 7.39 7.87
C GLY A 99 -1.62 5.87 7.87
N ASP A 100 -2.36 5.37 8.86
CA ASP A 100 -2.51 3.92 9.06
C ASP A 100 -3.03 3.18 7.83
N TYR A 101 -2.45 2.01 7.56
CA TYR A 101 -2.92 1.10 6.52
C TYR A 101 -4.37 0.67 6.76
N LEU A 102 -5.24 0.97 5.79
CA LEU A 102 -6.68 0.69 5.79
C LEU A 102 -7.36 1.06 7.11
N PRO A 103 -7.48 2.37 7.43
CA PRO A 103 -7.95 2.83 8.74
C PRO A 103 -9.44 2.49 8.97
N ALA A 104 -10.22 2.36 7.89
CA ALA A 104 -11.61 1.92 7.95
C ALA A 104 -11.74 0.46 8.43
N ASP A 105 -10.73 -0.37 8.18
CA ASP A 105 -10.69 -1.79 8.52
C ASP A 105 -9.79 -2.06 9.73
N ARG A 106 -9.63 -1.08 10.63
CA ARG A 106 -8.65 -1.13 11.73
C ARG A 106 -8.75 -2.35 12.64
N HIS A 107 -9.94 -2.91 12.78
CA HIS A 107 -10.24 -4.07 13.64
C HIS A 107 -10.14 -5.41 12.91
N SER A 108 -9.87 -5.38 11.61
CA SER A 108 -9.75 -6.59 10.82
C SER A 108 -8.38 -7.24 11.02
N LEU A 109 -8.37 -8.50 11.46
CA LEU A 109 -7.14 -9.23 11.79
C LEU A 109 -6.16 -9.34 10.62
N TRP A 110 -6.67 -9.44 9.39
CA TRP A 110 -5.81 -9.55 8.20
C TRP A 110 -5.00 -8.28 7.93
N THR A 111 -5.44 -7.12 8.42
CA THR A 111 -4.74 -5.83 8.23
C THR A 111 -3.67 -5.57 9.29
N ALA A 112 -3.73 -6.27 10.43
CA ALA A 112 -2.91 -5.94 11.59
C ALA A 112 -1.41 -6.10 11.32
N ASN A 113 -1.01 -7.22 10.71
CA ASN A 113 0.39 -7.50 10.40
C ASN A 113 0.96 -6.54 9.34
N GLU A 114 0.18 -6.28 8.29
CA GLU A 114 0.59 -5.38 7.22
C GLU A 114 0.74 -3.94 7.72
N ARG A 115 -0.21 -3.47 8.55
CA ARG A 115 -0.14 -2.15 9.18
C ARG A 115 1.12 -2.01 10.03
N ALA A 116 1.40 -2.98 10.90
CA ALA A 116 2.58 -2.95 11.75
C ALA A 116 3.88 -2.94 10.92
N THR A 117 3.92 -3.71 9.84
CA THR A 117 5.06 -3.76 8.92
C THR A 117 5.28 -2.40 8.23
N LEU A 118 4.23 -1.79 7.70
CA LEU A 118 4.32 -0.48 7.04
C LEU A 118 4.67 0.65 8.01
N GLN A 119 4.12 0.64 9.23
CA GLN A 119 4.50 1.58 10.30
C GLN A 119 5.98 1.47 10.64
N MET A 120 6.48 0.25 10.85
CA MET A 120 7.89 -0.01 11.13
C MET A 120 8.80 0.43 9.97
N LEU A 121 8.43 0.13 8.72
CA LEU A 121 9.19 0.55 7.54
C LEU A 121 9.26 2.07 7.43
N TYR A 122 8.14 2.76 7.69
CA TYR A 122 8.06 4.22 7.67
C TYR A 122 8.92 4.87 8.78
N ALA A 123 8.81 4.39 10.03
CA ALA A 123 9.62 4.88 11.15
C ALA A 123 11.13 4.69 10.89
N ASN A 124 11.53 3.52 10.41
CA ASN A 124 12.92 3.26 10.05
C ASN A 124 13.42 4.18 8.93
N ALA A 125 12.60 4.44 7.91
CA ALA A 125 12.96 5.35 6.83
C ALA A 125 13.17 6.80 7.32
N LEU A 126 12.35 7.25 8.26
CA LEU A 126 12.51 8.57 8.90
C LEU A 126 13.77 8.66 9.74
N ASN A 127 14.13 7.59 10.46
CA ASN A 127 15.39 7.52 11.21
C ASN A 127 16.60 7.61 10.26
N HIS A 128 16.61 6.84 9.16
CA HIS A 128 17.65 6.96 8.14
C HIS A 128 17.73 8.37 7.53
N LEU A 129 16.60 9.00 7.21
CA LEU A 129 16.58 10.38 6.74
C LEU A 129 17.17 11.35 7.76
N ALA A 130 16.86 11.17 9.04
CA ALA A 130 17.39 12.01 10.10
C ALA A 130 18.92 11.94 10.16
N ASP A 131 19.47 10.73 10.11
CA ASP A 131 20.92 10.50 10.11
C ASP A 131 21.58 11.13 8.87
N LEU A 132 21.03 10.88 7.68
CA LEU A 132 21.57 11.42 6.43
C LEU A 132 21.53 12.96 6.40
N TYR A 133 20.44 13.57 6.84
CA TYR A 133 20.36 15.03 6.95
C TYR A 133 21.34 15.59 7.99
N ALA A 134 21.54 14.90 9.11
CA ALA A 134 22.50 15.33 10.13
C ALA A 134 23.93 15.30 9.59
N HIS A 135 24.30 14.25 8.86
CA HIS A 135 25.61 14.13 8.19
C HIS A 135 25.85 15.24 7.15
N GLU A 136 24.81 15.66 6.43
CA GLU A 136 24.84 16.78 5.47
C GLU A 136 24.74 18.17 6.14
N GLY A 137 24.68 18.24 7.48
CA GLY A 137 24.54 19.50 8.23
C GLY A 137 23.15 20.14 8.14
N ARG A 138 22.15 19.45 7.59
CA ARG A 138 20.75 19.88 7.46
C ARG A 138 19.97 19.61 8.75
N LEU A 139 20.43 20.18 9.87
CA LEU A 139 19.96 19.84 11.21
C LEU A 139 18.45 20.04 11.43
N ASP A 140 17.85 21.10 10.88
CA ASP A 140 16.40 21.34 11.01
C ASP A 140 15.57 20.21 10.39
N MET A 141 16.03 19.67 9.25
CA MET A 141 15.38 18.55 8.57
C MET A 141 15.58 17.24 9.34
N ALA A 142 16.78 17.05 9.92
CA ALA A 142 17.07 15.89 10.75
C ALA A 142 16.16 15.82 11.98
N ILE A 143 16.04 16.93 12.72
CA ILE A 143 15.17 17.04 13.90
C ILE A 143 13.71 16.79 13.52
N LYS A 144 13.25 17.35 12.40
CA LYS A 144 11.88 17.13 11.92
C LYS A 144 11.62 15.65 11.59
N ALA A 145 12.53 14.98 10.91
CA ALA A 145 12.41 13.57 10.58
C ALA A 145 12.37 12.69 11.84
N ALA A 146 13.30 12.91 12.78
CA ALA A 146 13.36 12.18 14.05
C ALA A 146 12.10 12.39 14.91
N ASN A 147 11.61 13.63 15.03
CA ASN A 147 10.36 13.91 15.74
C ASN A 147 9.17 13.22 15.09
N THR A 148 9.15 13.11 13.77
CA THR A 148 8.08 12.39 13.07
C THR A 148 8.15 10.90 13.37
N ALA A 149 9.35 10.29 13.40
CA ALA A 149 9.52 8.87 13.74
C ALA A 149 8.98 8.54 15.14
N LEU A 150 9.25 9.40 16.13
CA LEU A 150 8.76 9.26 17.50
C LEU A 150 7.23 9.35 17.66
N THR A 151 6.51 9.88 16.67
CA THR A 151 5.03 9.90 16.69
C THR A 151 4.41 8.61 16.15
N VAL A 152 5.22 7.77 15.51
CA VAL A 152 4.82 6.51 14.88
C VAL A 152 5.21 5.33 15.76
N ASP A 153 6.35 5.41 16.44
CA ASP A 153 6.81 4.48 17.48
C ASP A 153 5.91 4.50 18.74
#